data_AF-A0A392UFC1-F1
#
_entry.id   AF-A0A392UFC1-F1
#
_cell.length_a   1.000
_cell.length_b   1.000
_cell.length_c   1.000
_cell.angle_alpha   90.00
_cell.angle_beta   90.00
_cell.angle_gamma   90.00
#
_symmetry.space_group_name_H-M   'P 1'
#
loop_
_entity.id
_entity.type
_entity.pdbx_description
1 polymer ?
#
loop_
_entity_poly.entity_id
_entity_poly.type
_entity_poly.pdbx_seq_one_letter_code
_entity_poly.pdbx_strand_id
1 'polypeptide(L)' 'ARGHMSYDCPLKDDKCFNCGKLGHKAEVCRAAKVFCFNCGEEGHKSPACRKPRVTR' A
#
# COMPACT_ATOMS: atom_id res chain seq x y z
N ALA A 1 3.99 5.70 26.96
CA ALA A 1 3.68 6.00 25.55
C ALA A 1 2.37 5.32 25.17
N ARG A 2 1.32 6.07 24.88
CA ARG A 2 -0.03 5.52 24.62
C ARG A 2 -0.06 4.97 23.20
N GLY A 3 0.23 3.67 23.06
CA GLY A 3 0.08 2.95 21.80
C GLY A 3 -1.39 2.96 21.38
N HIS A 4 -1.67 3.40 20.15
CA HIS A 4 -2.99 3.30 19.57
C HIS A 4 -3.25 1.82 19.22
N MET A 5 -4.43 1.31 19.55
CA MET A 5 -4.83 -0.04 19.19
C MET A 5 -5.00 -0.12 17.67
N SER A 6 -4.84 -1.30 17.07
CA SER A 6 -4.97 -1.52 15.62
C SER A 6 -6.31 -1.09 15.02
N TYR A 7 -7.30 -0.68 15.81
CA TYR A 7 -8.60 -0.13 15.37
C TYR A 7 -8.64 1.40 15.33
N ASP A 8 -7.81 2.06 16.15
CA ASP A 8 -7.67 3.52 16.26
C ASP A 8 -6.38 4.01 15.60
N CYS A 9 -5.85 3.25 14.64
CA CYS A 9 -4.69 3.68 13.88
C CYS A 9 -5.17 4.60 12.74
N PRO A 10 -4.99 5.93 12.84
CA PRO A 10 -5.39 6.86 11.77
C PRO A 10 -4.66 6.59 10.45
N LEU A 11 -3.62 5.73 10.46
CA LEU A 11 -2.86 5.33 9.29
C LEU A 11 -3.37 4.04 8.64
N LYS A 12 -4.31 3.30 9.27
CA LYS A 12 -4.74 1.98 8.77
C LYS A 12 -5.52 2.05 7.46
N ASP A 13 -6.28 3.12 7.29
CA ASP A 13 -7.16 3.35 6.14
C ASP A 13 -6.57 4.27 5.06
N ASP A 14 -5.41 4.87 5.33
CA ASP A 14 -4.71 5.76 4.40
C ASP A 14 -3.46 5.11 3.82
N LYS A 15 -3.51 3.79 3.62
CA LYS A 15 -2.58 3.11 2.72
C LYS A 15 -2.97 3.41 1.28
N CYS A 16 -2.08 4.07 0.57
CA CYS A 16 -2.23 4.34 -0.84
C CYS A 16 -2.19 3.04 -1.65
N PHE A 17 -3.30 2.68 -2.27
CA PHE A 17 -3.38 1.56 -3.22
C PHE A 17 -2.76 1.85 -4.61
N ASN A 18 -2.09 2.99 -4.78
CA ASN A 18 -1.28 3.26 -5.96
C ASN A 18 0.22 3.05 -5.69
N CYS A 19 0.74 3.58 -4.57
CA CYS A 19 2.17 3.55 -4.25
C CYS A 19 2.57 2.76 -2.99
N GLY A 20 1.60 2.20 -2.25
CA GLY A 20 1.84 1.43 -1.02
C GLY A 20 2.21 2.25 0.21
N LYS A 21 2.40 3.57 0.09
CA LYS A 21 2.74 4.46 1.22
C LYS A 21 1.53 4.82 2.07
N LEU A 22 1.78 5.11 3.34
CA LEU A 22 0.76 5.56 4.29
C LEU A 22 0.62 7.10 4.27
N GLY A 23 -0.53 7.60 4.71
CA GLY A 23 -0.80 9.03 4.89
C GLY A 23 -1.46 9.72 3.70
N HIS A 24 -1.84 8.97 2.66
CA HIS A 24 -2.66 9.49 1.56
C HIS A 24 -3.38 8.34 0.83
N LYS A 25 -4.53 8.65 0.22
CA LYS A 25 -5.29 7.70 -0.61
C LYS A 25 -4.75 7.66 -2.04
N ALA A 26 -5.08 6.59 -2.77
CA ALA A 26 -4.70 6.44 -4.18
C ALA A 26 -5.20 7.60 -5.06
N GLU A 27 -6.35 8.17 -4.72
CA GLU A 27 -7.01 9.27 -5.44
C GLU A 27 -6.20 10.58 -5.42
N VAL A 28 -5.50 10.86 -4.32
CA VAL A 28 -4.64 12.05 -4.15
C VAL A 28 -3.16 11.71 -4.34
N CYS A 29 -2.85 10.48 -4.76
CA CYS A 29 -1.49 10.03 -4.91
C CYS A 29 -0.84 10.65 -6.15
N ARG A 30 0.21 11.46 -5.94
CA ARG A 30 1.02 12.04 -7.01
C ARG A 30 2.08 11.08 -7.59
N ALA A 31 2.08 9.83 -7.17
CA ALA A 31 3.01 8.85 -7.71
C ALA A 31 2.59 8.46 -9.13
N ALA A 32 3.41 8.82 -10.12
CA ALA A 32 3.25 8.37 -11.50
C ALA A 32 3.50 6.85 -11.65
N LYS A 33 4.19 6.24 -10.69
CA LYS A 33 4.60 4.84 -10.73
C LYS A 33 3.70 3.99 -9.84
N VAL A 34 3.21 2.91 -10.43
CA VAL A 34 2.39 1.92 -9.74
C VAL A 34 3.26 0.98 -8.93
N PHE A 35 2.82 0.62 -7.73
CA PHE A 35 3.48 -0.36 -6.88
C PHE A 35 2.71 -1.67 -6.83
N CYS A 36 3.47 -2.75 -6.67
CA CYS A 36 2.95 -4.10 -6.55
C CYS A 36 2.61 -4.39 -5.09
N PHE A 37 1.34 -4.68 -4.77
CA PHE A 37 0.94 -5.08 -3.41
C PHE A 37 1.39 -6.50 -3.05
N ASN A 38 1.89 -7.25 -4.03
CA ASN A 38 2.41 -8.59 -3.81
C ASN A 38 3.88 -8.58 -3.37
N CYS A 39 4.76 -7.94 -4.15
CA CYS A 39 6.21 -7.92 -3.86
C CYS A 39 6.74 -6.58 -3.33
N GLY A 40 5.94 -5.51 -3.36
CA GLY A 40 6.35 -4.17 -2.93
C GLY A 40 7.20 -3.39 -3.95
N GLU A 41 7.42 -3.94 -5.15
CA GLU A 41 8.21 -3.29 -6.20
C GLU A 41 7.38 -2.33 -7.07
N GLU A 42 8.01 -1.29 -7.61
CA GLU A 42 7.40 -0.37 -8.56
C GLU A 42 7.38 -0.92 -10.00
N GLY A 43 6.50 -0.37 -10.84
CA GLY A 43 6.42 -0.66 -12.28
C GLY A 43 5.35 -1.69 -12.68
N HIS A 44 4.74 -2.39 -11.73
CA HIS A 44 3.64 -3.32 -12.02
C HIS A 44 2.63 -3.44 -10.86
N LYS A 45 1.40 -3.86 -11.17
CA LYS A 45 0.36 -4.19 -10.16
C LYS A 45 0.45 -5.67 -9.76
N SER A 46 -0.12 -6.05 -8.62
CA SER A 46 -0.19 -7.46 -8.17
C SER A 46 -0.66 -8.47 -9.22
N PRO A 47 -1.65 -8.17 -10.09
CA PRO A 47 -2.05 -9.09 -11.16
C PRO A 47 -0.97 -9.34 -12.21
N ALA A 48 -0.07 -8.38 -12.42
CA ALA A 48 1.05 -8.45 -13.35
C ALA A 48 2.36 -8.88 -12.66
N CYS A 49 2.31 -9.22 -11.37
CA CYS A 49 3.49 -9.63 -10.61
C CYS A 49 3.90 -11.06 -10.99
N ARG A 50 5.18 -11.23 -11.30
CA ARG A 50 5.78 -12.56 -11.59
C ARG A 50 6.23 -13.31 -10.34
N LYS A 51 6.23 -12.63 -9.18
CA LYS A 51 6.57 -13.26 -7.90
C LYS A 51 5.38 -14.09 -7.40
N PRO A 52 5.63 -15.19 -6.65
CA PRO A 52 4.57 -15.97 -6.04
C PRO A 52 3.66 -15.07 -5.19
N ARG A 53 2.36 -15.37 -5.17
CA ARG A 53 1.40 -14.58 -4.40
C ARG A 53 1.69 -14.72 -2.91
N VAL A 54 1.92 -13.61 -2.23
CA VAL A 54 2.14 -13.55 -0.79
C VAL A 54 0.76 -13.49 -0.14
N THR A 55 0.21 -14.67 0.17
CA THR A 55 -1.00 -14.78 0.99
C THR A 55 -0.64 -14.27 2.38
N ARG A 56 -1.30 -13.20 2.81
CA ARG A 56 -1.00 -12.48 4.05
C ARG A 56 -2.13 -12.63 5.04
#